data_AF-A0A9W3DQY7-F1
#
_entry.id   AF-A0A9W3DQY7-F1
#
_cell.length_a   1.000
_cell.length_b   1.000
_cell.length_c   1.000
_cell.angle_alpha   90.00
_cell.angle_beta   90.00
_cell.angle_gamma   90.00
#
_symmetry.space_group_name_H-M   'P 1'
#
loop_
_entity.id
_entity.type
_entity.pdbx_description
1 polymer ?
#
loop_
_entity_poly.entity_id
_entity_poly.type
_entity_poly.pdbx_seq_one_letter_code
_entity_poly.pdbx_strand_id
1 'polypeptide(L)'
;MTVSYLPNDLESEILFRVPAKSLSRLKTTCKRWYALFRDPKFVVKNKKLGRAVRETILQTYDGDVYSVAGDLHNTVVNTPVQVSGKLTSLKGSNDLNFSEIFHCNGLMLCSANGNDRLVVWNPCTGQTRNIKARTCFQTNLTYALGYSRCSSSSSGHVYKILRCFDYRNDQEEWVPQCEIYELRSDSWRVLDSFPLHYIMFRDGISLKGNTYWVAGDNESGYFLLKFDFTTEIFVRLPLPIPIQTERFVSRFVLSVVRDEKLSVLQIVDNSDVMLYGWSNVMRICVSNKISEDANKDLSWRSDLFLEVDFDNYNMYFRSFLLDEENKVALLCCSIEMVTDDSTTIIYIIGEDMLKEVYRCTIEESRSNSPLVITYVPSLVHI
;
A
#
# COMPACT_ATOMS: atom_id res chain seq x y z
N MET A 1 3.99 53.95 -0.57
CA MET A 1 3.77 52.76 0.27
C MET A 1 4.71 51.67 -0.22
N THR A 2 5.79 51.41 0.51
CA THR A 2 6.67 50.27 0.26
C THR A 2 5.97 49.02 0.75
N VAL A 3 5.58 48.13 -0.16
CA VAL A 3 5.11 46.79 0.21
C VAL A 3 6.30 46.10 0.90
N SER A 4 6.20 45.89 2.21
CA SER A 4 7.22 45.15 2.96
C SER A 4 7.19 43.70 2.49
N TYR A 5 8.18 43.30 1.70
CA TYR A 5 8.34 41.92 1.28
C TYR A 5 8.63 41.05 2.50
N LEU A 6 7.92 39.93 2.60
CA LEU A 6 8.19 38.91 3.61
C LEU A 6 9.62 38.37 3.39
N PRO A 7 10.48 38.34 4.43
CA PRO A 7 11.80 37.71 4.33
C PRO A 7 11.72 36.25 3.87
N ASN A 8 12.69 35.83 3.05
CA ASN A 8 12.73 34.49 2.46
C ASN A 8 12.65 33.36 3.51
N ASP A 9 13.26 33.57 4.68
CA ASP A 9 13.31 32.57 5.74
C ASP A 9 11.95 32.37 6.39
N LEU A 10 11.22 33.45 6.66
CA LEU A 10 9.86 33.41 7.21
C LEU A 10 8.88 32.81 6.20
N GLU A 11 9.04 33.17 4.93
CA GLU A 11 8.23 32.57 3.88
C GLU A 11 8.45 31.07 3.75
N SER A 12 9.70 30.62 3.79
CA SER A 12 10.03 29.19 3.77
C SER A 12 9.43 28.47 4.98
N GLU A 13 9.49 29.09 6.17
CA GLU A 13 8.90 28.57 7.40
C GLU A 13 7.37 28.40 7.31
N ILE A 14 6.69 29.35 6.68
CA ILE A 14 5.25 29.23 6.38
C ILE A 14 5.01 28.09 5.40
N LEU A 15 5.76 28.05 4.29
CA LEU A 15 5.57 27.05 3.23
C LEU A 15 5.92 25.64 3.70
N PHE A 16 6.85 25.43 4.64
CA PHE A 16 7.12 24.11 5.23
C PHE A 16 5.89 23.51 5.91
N ARG A 17 4.95 24.33 6.40
CA ARG A 17 3.76 23.88 7.15
C ARG A 17 2.55 23.63 6.25
N VAL A 18 2.60 24.09 5.00
CA VAL A 18 1.51 23.92 4.03
C VAL A 18 1.49 22.47 3.51
N PRO A 19 0.31 21.85 3.33
CA PRO A 19 0.21 20.51 2.74
C PRO A 19 0.90 20.41 1.39
N ALA A 20 1.65 19.32 1.18
CA ALA A 20 2.40 19.07 -0.06
C ALA A 20 1.56 19.21 -1.33
N LYS A 21 0.31 18.74 -1.30
CA LYS A 21 -0.62 18.87 -2.44
C LYS A 21 -0.93 20.32 -2.80
N SER A 22 -1.12 21.17 -1.80
CA SER A 22 -1.34 22.60 -2.04
C SER A 22 -0.08 23.23 -2.63
N LEU A 23 1.10 22.91 -2.10
CA LEU A 23 2.38 23.38 -2.63
C LEU A 23 2.61 22.93 -4.08
N SER A 24 2.23 21.70 -4.44
CA SER A 24 2.40 21.20 -5.81
C SER A 24 1.56 21.96 -6.84
N ARG A 25 0.43 22.54 -6.43
CA ARG A 25 -0.40 23.47 -7.24
C ARG A 25 0.23 24.86 -7.32
N LEU A 26 0.92 25.29 -6.28
CA LEU A 26 1.58 26.61 -6.21
C LEU A 26 2.91 26.67 -6.97
N LYS A 27 3.44 25.54 -7.46
CA LYS A 27 4.73 25.50 -8.18
C LYS A 27 4.77 26.38 -9.44
N THR A 28 3.62 26.75 -10.01
CA THR A 28 3.52 27.57 -11.21
C THR A 28 3.39 29.07 -10.93
N THR A 29 3.29 29.49 -9.66
CA THR A 29 3.09 30.91 -9.33
C THR A 29 4.35 31.75 -9.52
N CYS A 30 5.52 31.24 -9.12
CA CYS A 30 6.80 31.91 -9.34
C CYS A 30 7.97 30.92 -9.40
N LYS A 31 9.05 31.32 -10.10
CA LYS A 31 10.28 30.53 -10.25
C LYS A 31 10.96 30.19 -8.93
N ARG A 32 10.86 31.09 -7.94
CA ARG A 32 11.44 30.88 -6.62
C ARG A 32 10.76 29.75 -5.87
N TRP A 33 9.43 29.72 -5.83
CA TRP A 33 8.67 28.62 -5.23
C TRP A 33 8.87 27.31 -5.98
N TYR A 34 8.91 27.36 -7.31
CA TYR A 34 9.26 26.20 -8.12
C TYR A 34 10.62 25.59 -7.71
N ALA A 35 11.65 26.43 -7.53
CA ALA A 35 12.97 25.98 -7.08
C ALA A 35 12.96 25.51 -5.62
N LEU A 36 12.27 26.22 -4.73
CA LEU A 36 12.16 25.90 -3.31
C LEU A 36 11.49 24.55 -3.07
N PHE A 37 10.39 24.24 -3.77
CA PHE A 37 9.68 22.97 -3.62
C PHE A 37 10.47 21.78 -4.15
N ARG A 38 11.51 22.04 -4.94
CA ARG A 38 12.49 21.06 -5.44
C ARG A 38 13.72 20.93 -4.55
N ASP A 39 13.91 21.83 -3.58
CA ASP A 39 15.04 21.76 -2.66
C ASP A 39 14.89 20.53 -1.74
N PRO A 40 15.86 19.60 -1.78
CA PRO A 40 16.03 18.53 -0.80
C PRO A 40 15.64 18.87 0.64
N LYS A 41 16.21 19.96 1.15
CA LYS A 41 16.05 20.38 2.54
C LYS A 41 14.62 20.83 2.80
N PHE A 42 13.98 21.44 1.80
CA PHE A 42 12.59 21.83 1.88
C PHE A 42 11.67 20.62 1.93
N VAL A 43 11.85 19.65 1.04
CA VAL A 43 11.02 18.43 1.00
C VAL A 43 11.10 17.68 2.34
N VAL A 44 12.30 17.51 2.89
CA VAL A 44 12.50 16.84 4.19
C VAL A 44 11.82 17.61 5.33
N LYS A 45 11.93 18.94 5.37
CA LYS A 45 11.28 19.76 6.40
C LYS A 45 9.76 19.76 6.26
N ASN A 46 9.24 19.92 5.05
CA ASN A 46 7.80 19.90 4.78
C ASN A 46 7.18 18.55 5.16
N LYS A 47 7.88 17.44 4.93
CA LYS A 47 7.41 16.13 5.36
C LYS A 47 7.30 16.00 6.89
N LYS A 48 8.16 16.69 7.64
CA LYS A 48 8.17 16.65 9.12
C LYS A 48 7.21 17.64 9.75
N LEU A 49 7.11 18.85 9.19
CA LEU A 49 6.38 19.98 9.79
C LEU A 49 5.06 20.28 9.08
N GLY A 50 4.88 19.79 7.86
CA GLY A 50 3.70 19.97 7.05
C GLY A 50 2.50 19.30 7.70
N ARG A 51 1.33 19.93 7.55
CA ARG A 51 0.08 19.28 7.92
C ARG A 51 -0.10 18.03 7.05
N ALA A 52 -0.12 16.86 7.69
CA ALA A 52 -0.40 15.59 7.05
C ALA A 52 -1.88 15.53 6.64
N VAL A 53 -2.18 16.06 5.45
CA VAL A 53 -3.48 15.90 4.80
C VAL A 53 -3.38 14.66 3.93
N ARG A 54 -4.12 13.60 4.28
CA ARG A 54 -4.13 12.38 3.47
C ARG A 54 -5.02 12.54 2.23
N GLU A 55 -4.61 11.88 1.17
CA GLU A 55 -5.42 11.64 -0.01
C GLU A 55 -5.74 10.16 -0.10
N THR A 56 -6.85 9.85 -0.75
CA THR A 56 -7.31 8.49 -0.98
C THR A 56 -7.40 8.22 -2.47
N ILE A 57 -6.95 7.04 -2.90
CA ILE A 57 -7.19 6.52 -4.23
C ILE A 57 -7.94 5.18 -4.16
N LEU A 58 -8.79 4.95 -5.15
CA LEU A 58 -9.51 3.71 -5.37
C LEU A 58 -9.09 3.16 -6.72
N GLN A 59 -8.53 1.95 -6.74
CA GLN A 59 -8.40 1.14 -7.93
C GLN A 59 -9.63 0.25 -8.05
N THR A 60 -10.35 0.36 -9.15
CA THR A 60 -11.51 -0.47 -9.45
C THR A 60 -11.11 -1.76 -10.16
N TYR A 61 -12.07 -2.67 -10.28
CA TYR A 61 -11.87 -4.00 -10.88
C TYR A 61 -11.40 -3.95 -12.35
N ASP A 62 -11.75 -2.93 -13.10
CA ASP A 62 -11.27 -2.68 -14.48
C ASP A 62 -9.82 -2.15 -14.56
N GLY A 63 -9.16 -1.95 -13.41
CA GLY A 63 -7.82 -1.41 -13.30
C GLY A 63 -7.74 0.12 -13.30
N ASP A 64 -8.88 0.81 -13.46
CA ASP A 64 -8.91 2.26 -13.40
C ASP A 64 -8.63 2.78 -11.99
N VAL A 65 -7.94 3.93 -11.91
CA VAL A 65 -7.59 4.56 -10.64
C VAL A 65 -8.33 5.88 -10.50
N TYR A 66 -9.02 6.05 -9.39
CA TYR A 66 -9.83 7.21 -9.08
C TYR A 66 -9.32 7.92 -7.83
N SER A 67 -9.45 9.25 -7.79
CA SER A 67 -9.25 10.01 -6.56
C SER A 67 -10.55 10.04 -5.75
N VAL A 68 -10.44 9.72 -4.48
CA VAL A 68 -11.55 9.77 -3.51
C VAL A 68 -11.36 11.00 -2.62
N ALA A 69 -12.44 11.74 -2.41
CA ALA A 69 -12.41 12.95 -1.58
C ALA A 69 -12.19 12.58 -0.10
N GLY A 70 -11.15 13.15 0.50
CA GLY A 70 -10.89 13.08 1.94
C GLY A 70 -10.00 11.92 2.41
N ASP A 71 -9.80 11.86 3.73
CA ASP A 71 -9.08 10.79 4.43
C ASP A 71 -10.08 9.76 4.91
N LEU A 72 -10.11 8.59 4.25
CA LEU A 72 -11.07 7.54 4.62
C LEU A 72 -10.80 6.90 5.99
N HIS A 73 -9.65 7.17 6.63
CA HIS A 73 -9.40 6.76 8.03
C HIS A 73 -10.28 7.47 9.07
N ASN A 74 -10.94 8.57 8.70
CA ASN A 74 -11.87 9.30 9.57
C ASN A 74 -13.26 9.37 8.93
N THR A 75 -13.66 8.35 8.17
CA THR A 75 -14.95 8.38 7.49
C THR A 75 -16.06 8.32 8.52
N VAL A 76 -16.80 9.41 8.66
CA VAL A 76 -18.05 9.44 9.41
C VAL A 76 -18.97 8.41 8.76
N VAL A 77 -19.43 7.44 9.55
CA VAL A 77 -20.31 6.30 9.20
C VAL A 77 -21.53 6.69 8.32
N ASN A 78 -21.83 7.98 8.20
CA ASN A 78 -22.99 8.54 7.50
C ASN A 78 -22.71 9.21 6.15
N THR A 79 -21.47 9.25 5.65
CA THR A 79 -21.17 9.92 4.37
C THR A 79 -20.84 8.91 3.27
N PRO A 80 -21.56 8.90 2.14
CA PRO A 80 -21.20 8.11 0.97
C PRO A 80 -19.80 8.47 0.48
N VAL A 81 -19.05 7.49 -0.02
CA VAL A 81 -17.71 7.73 -0.58
C VAL A 81 -17.87 8.51 -1.88
N GLN A 82 -17.35 9.74 -1.91
CA GLN A 82 -17.39 10.58 -3.10
C GLN A 82 -16.13 10.38 -3.95
N VAL A 83 -16.31 9.69 -5.07
CA VAL A 83 -15.27 9.59 -6.10
C VAL A 83 -15.25 10.89 -6.90
N SER A 84 -14.12 11.59 -6.84
CA SER A 84 -13.97 12.93 -7.42
C SER A 84 -13.63 12.91 -8.92
N GLY A 85 -12.85 11.91 -9.37
CA GLY A 85 -12.51 11.77 -10.79
C GLY A 85 -11.44 10.72 -11.06
N LYS A 86 -11.44 10.22 -12.31
CA LYS A 86 -10.43 9.28 -12.83
C LYS A 86 -9.07 9.97 -12.94
N LEU A 87 -8.03 9.35 -12.39
CA LEU A 87 -6.66 9.84 -12.47
C LEU A 87 -6.05 9.44 -13.81
N THR A 88 -6.27 10.26 -14.83
CA THR A 88 -5.82 10.01 -16.22
C THR A 88 -4.40 10.49 -16.52
N SER A 89 -3.66 11.01 -15.53
CA SER A 89 -2.39 11.71 -15.76
C SER A 89 -1.16 10.84 -15.51
N LEU A 90 -0.92 9.89 -16.41
CA LEU A 90 0.42 9.45 -16.77
C LEU A 90 0.63 9.91 -18.21
N LYS A 91 1.26 11.07 -18.37
CA LYS A 91 1.50 11.67 -19.70
C LYS A 91 2.08 10.61 -20.64
N GLY A 92 1.29 10.19 -21.63
CA GLY A 92 1.74 9.28 -22.70
C GLY A 92 1.17 7.86 -22.70
N SER A 93 0.26 7.46 -21.81
CA SER A 93 -0.53 6.23 -22.03
C SER A 93 -2.00 6.48 -21.86
N ASN A 94 -2.76 6.24 -22.94
CA ASN A 94 -4.23 6.32 -22.92
C ASN A 94 -4.87 5.27 -22.02
N ASP A 95 -4.13 4.26 -21.55
CA ASP A 95 -4.65 3.21 -20.67
C ASP A 95 -3.71 3.00 -19.48
N LEU A 96 -4.21 3.34 -18.29
CA LEU A 96 -3.60 2.97 -17.00
C LEU A 96 -4.24 1.72 -16.47
N ASN A 97 -4.10 0.63 -17.23
CA ASN A 97 -4.52 -0.67 -16.75
C ASN A 97 -3.41 -1.26 -15.86
N PHE A 98 -3.40 -0.83 -14.60
CA PHE A 98 -2.53 -1.40 -13.59
C PHE A 98 -3.22 -2.60 -12.93
N SER A 99 -2.47 -3.66 -12.67
CA SER A 99 -2.92 -4.81 -11.90
C SER A 99 -2.68 -4.61 -10.40
N GLU A 100 -1.51 -4.07 -10.08
CA GLU A 100 -1.01 -3.96 -8.71
C GLU A 100 -0.45 -2.56 -8.45
N ILE A 101 -0.81 -2.00 -7.30
CA ILE A 101 -0.33 -0.69 -6.84
C ILE A 101 0.21 -0.86 -5.41
N PHE A 102 1.49 -0.55 -5.22
CA PHE A 102 2.14 -0.55 -3.92
C PHE A 102 2.47 0.87 -3.51
N HIS A 103 2.00 1.27 -2.34
CA HIS A 103 2.27 2.60 -1.79
C HIS A 103 3.45 2.57 -0.82
N CYS A 104 4.33 3.57 -0.93
CA CYS A 104 5.32 3.87 0.09
C CYS A 104 5.62 5.38 0.14
N ASN A 105 5.29 6.02 1.26
CA ASN A 105 5.74 7.37 1.57
C ASN A 105 5.42 8.39 0.45
N GLY A 106 4.15 8.38 0.02
CA GLY A 106 3.59 9.26 -1.00
C GLY A 106 4.00 8.94 -2.44
N LEU A 107 4.78 7.87 -2.65
CA LEU A 107 5.08 7.31 -3.97
C LEU A 107 4.29 6.03 -4.18
N MET A 108 3.94 5.77 -5.44
CA MET A 108 3.27 4.57 -5.90
C MET A 108 4.19 3.79 -6.83
N LEU A 109 4.23 2.48 -6.66
CA LEU A 109 4.77 1.55 -7.63
C LEU A 109 3.61 0.83 -8.28
N CYS A 110 3.48 0.96 -9.60
CA CYS A 110 2.39 0.39 -10.36
C CYS A 110 2.93 -0.64 -11.35
N SER A 111 2.35 -1.83 -11.35
CA SER A 111 2.63 -2.91 -12.33
C SER A 111 1.44 -3.04 -13.28
N ALA A 112 1.70 -3.21 -14.58
CA ALA A 112 0.67 -3.48 -15.58
C ALA A 112 0.33 -4.98 -15.70
N ASN A 113 -0.79 -5.30 -16.34
CA ASN A 113 -1.13 -6.69 -16.69
C ASN A 113 -0.02 -7.35 -17.52
N GLY A 114 0.37 -8.56 -17.14
CA GLY A 114 1.53 -9.24 -17.74
C GLY A 114 2.87 -8.87 -17.10
N ASN A 115 2.87 -7.92 -16.14
CA ASN A 115 3.98 -7.64 -15.23
C ASN A 115 5.30 -7.19 -15.88
N ASP A 116 5.24 -6.77 -17.14
CA ASP A 116 6.38 -6.33 -17.96
C ASP A 116 6.68 -4.83 -17.83
N ARG A 117 5.65 -4.03 -17.50
CA ARG A 117 5.75 -2.58 -17.34
C ARG A 117 5.61 -2.19 -15.87
N LEU A 118 6.69 -1.65 -15.33
CA LEU A 118 6.76 -1.13 -13.97
C LEU A 118 6.90 0.39 -13.99
N VAL A 119 6.07 1.10 -13.23
CA VAL A 119 6.08 2.56 -13.19
C VAL A 119 6.08 3.05 -11.75
N VAL A 120 7.06 3.90 -11.42
CA VAL A 120 7.00 4.69 -10.19
C VAL A 120 6.27 5.99 -10.49
N TRP A 121 5.26 6.29 -9.69
CA TRP A 121 4.40 7.46 -9.85
C TRP A 121 4.30 8.25 -8.56
N ASN A 122 4.41 9.57 -8.66
CA ASN A 122 4.09 10.50 -7.58
C ASN A 122 2.77 11.23 -7.92
N PRO A 123 1.64 10.87 -7.28
CA PRO A 123 0.35 11.52 -7.50
C PRO A 123 0.31 13.01 -7.12
N CYS A 124 1.18 13.44 -6.21
CA CYS A 124 1.24 14.83 -5.73
C CYS A 124 1.88 15.75 -6.78
N THR A 125 2.99 15.31 -7.37
CA THR A 125 3.76 16.11 -8.33
C THR A 125 3.37 15.84 -9.78
N GLY A 126 2.73 14.70 -10.05
CA GLY A 126 2.40 14.17 -11.37
C GLY A 126 3.60 13.55 -12.09
N GLN A 127 4.72 13.34 -11.40
CA GLN A 127 5.92 12.74 -11.99
C GLN A 127 5.78 11.23 -12.09
N THR A 128 6.37 10.69 -13.14
CA THR A 128 6.32 9.27 -13.47
C THR A 128 7.68 8.83 -13.98
N ARG A 129 8.05 7.60 -13.71
CA ARG A 129 9.30 6.99 -14.19
C ARG A 129 9.05 5.54 -14.53
N ASN A 130 9.25 5.19 -15.78
CA ASN A 130 9.18 3.80 -16.23
C ASN A 130 10.46 3.08 -15.79
N ILE A 131 10.32 1.91 -15.18
CA ILE A 131 11.40 1.05 -14.77
C ILE A 131 11.37 -0.18 -15.68
N LYS A 132 12.47 -0.44 -16.38
CA LYS A 132 12.61 -1.65 -17.17
C LYS A 132 13.02 -2.79 -16.24
N ALA A 133 12.23 -3.85 -16.21
CA ALA A 133 12.63 -5.10 -15.57
C ALA A 133 13.85 -5.70 -16.31
N ARG A 134 14.72 -6.40 -15.59
CA ARG A 134 15.87 -7.10 -16.22
C ARG A 134 15.42 -8.27 -17.11
N THR A 135 14.30 -8.89 -16.77
CA THR A 135 13.79 -10.14 -17.34
C THR A 135 12.25 -10.10 -17.41
N CYS A 136 11.63 -10.71 -18.42
CA CYS A 136 10.20 -10.58 -18.72
C CYS A 136 9.37 -11.88 -18.65
N PHE A 137 9.94 -13.04 -18.31
CA PHE A 137 9.24 -14.34 -18.33
C PHE A 137 9.35 -15.09 -17.00
N GLN A 138 8.57 -14.69 -16.00
CA GLN A 138 8.67 -15.22 -14.64
C GLN A 138 7.30 -15.44 -14.01
N THR A 139 7.20 -16.43 -13.14
CA THR A 139 5.99 -16.77 -12.37
C THR A 139 6.13 -16.29 -10.92
N ASN A 140 5.02 -16.25 -10.18
CA ASN A 140 4.97 -15.86 -8.77
C ASN A 140 5.61 -14.48 -8.45
N LEU A 141 5.52 -13.57 -9.41
CA LEU A 141 6.13 -12.26 -9.30
C LEU A 141 5.45 -11.42 -8.21
N THR A 142 6.26 -10.91 -7.29
CA THR A 142 5.88 -10.02 -6.21
C THR A 142 6.78 -8.80 -6.21
N TYR A 143 6.19 -7.62 -6.02
CA TYR A 143 6.90 -6.36 -5.90
C TYR A 143 6.74 -5.75 -4.50
N ALA A 144 7.70 -4.91 -4.13
CA ALA A 144 7.56 -3.98 -3.02
C ALA A 144 8.32 -2.69 -3.26
N LEU A 145 7.79 -1.62 -2.68
CA LEU A 145 8.40 -0.30 -2.71
C LEU A 145 8.82 0.11 -1.30
N GLY A 146 10.10 0.39 -1.12
CA GLY A 146 10.63 0.81 0.18
C GLY A 146 11.69 1.89 0.05
N TYR A 147 12.29 2.23 1.19
CA TYR A 147 13.43 3.13 1.20
C TYR A 147 14.37 2.85 2.38
N SER A 148 15.65 3.17 2.19
CA SER A 148 16.59 3.35 3.28
C SER A 148 16.79 4.84 3.58
N ARG A 149 17.15 5.18 4.83
CA ARG A 149 17.55 6.55 5.16
C ARG A 149 18.95 6.81 4.65
N CYS A 150 19.15 7.97 4.05
CA CYS A 150 20.47 8.39 3.59
C CYS A 150 20.61 9.90 3.74
N SER A 151 21.45 10.34 4.67
CA SER A 151 21.67 11.76 4.97
C SER A 151 22.26 12.53 3.79
N SER A 152 22.93 11.85 2.86
CA SER A 152 23.50 12.44 1.63
C SER A 152 22.53 12.44 0.45
N SER A 153 21.30 11.92 0.61
CA SER A 153 20.28 11.92 -0.43
C SER A 153 19.41 13.18 -0.37
N SER A 154 18.94 13.62 -1.54
CA SER A 154 18.09 14.81 -1.68
C SER A 154 16.78 14.71 -0.90
N SER A 155 16.12 13.57 -0.93
CA SER A 155 14.85 13.36 -0.21
C SER A 155 15.04 12.88 1.23
N GLY A 156 16.29 12.71 1.70
CA GLY A 156 16.63 11.98 2.92
C GLY A 156 16.42 10.46 2.83
N HIS A 157 15.94 9.97 1.67
CA HIS A 157 15.58 8.59 1.43
C HIS A 157 16.19 8.09 0.11
N VAL A 158 16.69 6.87 0.10
CA VAL A 158 17.04 6.15 -1.13
C VAL A 158 15.94 5.13 -1.37
N TYR A 159 15.07 5.43 -2.34
CA TYR A 159 13.96 4.56 -2.70
C TYR A 159 14.45 3.37 -3.50
N LYS A 160 13.89 2.21 -3.18
CA LYS A 160 14.25 0.94 -3.78
C LYS A 160 12.99 0.13 -4.08
N ILE A 161 13.08 -0.68 -5.12
CA ILE A 161 12.04 -1.64 -5.48
C ILE A 161 12.60 -3.03 -5.27
N LEU A 162 11.94 -3.83 -4.44
CA LEU A 162 12.18 -5.25 -4.34
C LEU A 162 11.32 -5.95 -5.39
N ARG A 163 11.91 -6.90 -6.10
CA ARG A 163 11.25 -7.78 -7.06
C ARG A 163 11.63 -9.21 -6.72
N CYS A 164 10.65 -10.05 -6.42
CA CYS A 164 10.86 -11.46 -6.12
C CYS A 164 10.02 -12.32 -7.07
N PHE A 165 10.60 -13.39 -7.57
CA PHE A 165 9.99 -14.23 -8.62
C PHE A 165 10.61 -15.61 -8.64
N ASP A 166 9.94 -16.55 -9.30
CA ASP A 166 10.52 -17.84 -9.64
C ASP A 166 10.99 -17.86 -11.09
N TYR A 167 12.16 -18.43 -11.33
CA TYR A 167 12.68 -18.68 -12.68
C TYR A 167 13.05 -20.16 -12.83
N ARG A 168 13.06 -20.66 -14.07
CA ARG A 168 13.61 -21.99 -14.36
C ARG A 168 15.12 -21.90 -14.56
N ASN A 169 15.86 -22.68 -13.79
CA ASN A 169 17.30 -22.84 -13.99
C ASN A 169 17.59 -23.77 -15.19
N ASP A 170 18.87 -23.97 -15.49
CA ASP A 170 19.33 -24.84 -16.60
C ASP A 170 18.90 -26.31 -16.41
N GLN A 171 18.50 -26.70 -15.20
CA GLN A 171 18.01 -28.02 -14.83
C GLN A 171 16.48 -28.12 -14.89
N GLU A 172 15.78 -27.10 -15.40
CA GLU A 172 14.31 -27.00 -15.47
C GLU A 172 13.62 -26.97 -14.09
N GLU A 173 14.36 -26.67 -13.03
CA GLU A 173 13.83 -26.51 -11.68
C GLU A 173 13.43 -25.05 -11.43
N TRP A 174 12.30 -24.86 -10.74
CA TRP A 174 11.87 -23.54 -10.31
C TRP A 174 12.69 -23.11 -9.09
N VAL A 175 13.45 -22.02 -9.26
CA VAL A 175 14.27 -21.43 -8.22
C VAL A 175 13.76 -20.02 -7.92
N PRO A 176 13.47 -19.69 -6.66
CA PRO A 176 13.08 -18.35 -6.30
C PRO A 176 14.31 -17.43 -6.28
N GLN A 177 14.11 -16.19 -6.74
CA GLN A 177 15.14 -15.17 -6.80
C GLN A 177 14.55 -13.82 -6.42
N CYS A 178 15.34 -13.00 -5.75
CA CYS A 178 15.02 -11.60 -5.55
C CYS A 178 16.08 -10.69 -6.13
N GLU A 179 15.61 -9.57 -6.63
CA GLU A 179 16.41 -8.48 -7.15
C GLU A 179 15.93 -7.18 -6.52
N ILE A 180 16.86 -6.25 -6.37
CA ILE A 180 16.58 -4.92 -5.88
C ILE A 180 17.00 -3.88 -6.90
N TYR A 181 16.11 -2.95 -7.16
CA TYR A 181 16.35 -1.79 -7.98
C TYR A 181 16.51 -0.56 -7.10
N GLU A 182 17.56 0.22 -7.34
CA GLU A 182 17.72 1.51 -6.67
C GLU A 182 17.40 2.66 -7.62
N LEU A 183 16.44 3.51 -7.24
CA LEU A 183 15.98 4.61 -8.10
C LEU A 183 17.09 5.62 -8.39
N ARG A 184 18.02 5.82 -7.45
CA ARG A 184 19.09 6.82 -7.60
C ARG A 184 20.12 6.42 -8.65
N SER A 185 20.58 5.16 -8.60
CA SER A 185 21.59 4.64 -9.53
C SER A 185 21.00 4.13 -10.84
N ASP A 186 19.67 4.03 -10.95
CA ASP A 186 18.97 3.49 -12.13
C ASP A 186 19.41 2.06 -12.46
N SER A 187 19.68 1.26 -11.42
CA SER A 187 20.31 -0.06 -11.58
C SER A 187 19.62 -1.13 -10.75
N TRP A 188 19.48 -2.30 -11.36
CA TRP A 188 19.13 -3.53 -10.66
C TRP A 188 20.36 -4.31 -10.19
N ARG A 189 20.22 -5.06 -9.11
CA ARG A 189 21.14 -6.13 -8.72
C ARG A 189 20.39 -7.29 -8.06
N VAL A 190 20.99 -8.47 -8.11
CA VAL A 190 20.48 -9.67 -7.43
C VAL A 190 20.76 -9.56 -5.93
N LEU A 191 19.86 -10.10 -5.13
CA LEU A 191 20.06 -10.34 -3.70
C LEU A 191 20.43 -11.81 -3.48
N ASP A 192 21.51 -12.05 -2.75
CA ASP A 192 22.01 -13.41 -2.49
C ASP A 192 21.16 -14.17 -1.46
N SER A 193 20.39 -13.45 -0.62
CA SER A 193 19.59 -14.03 0.45
C SER A 193 18.09 -13.91 0.17
N PHE A 194 17.48 -14.98 -0.35
CA PHE A 194 16.03 -15.15 -0.34
C PHE A 194 15.66 -16.42 0.42
N PRO A 195 14.64 -16.41 1.30
CA PRO A 195 14.17 -17.63 1.93
C PRO A 195 13.46 -18.50 0.88
N LEU A 196 14.13 -19.56 0.43
CA LEU A 196 13.75 -20.40 -0.71
C LEU A 196 12.40 -21.14 -0.55
N HIS A 197 11.75 -21.09 0.63
CA HIS A 197 10.63 -21.97 0.98
C HIS A 197 9.35 -21.25 1.40
N TYR A 198 9.29 -19.92 1.27
CA TYR A 198 8.15 -19.14 1.77
C TYR A 198 7.13 -18.88 0.68
N ILE A 199 5.87 -19.21 0.95
CA ILE A 199 4.73 -18.72 0.16
C ILE A 199 4.43 -17.30 0.65
N MET A 200 4.78 -16.31 -0.15
CA MET A 200 4.43 -14.91 0.12
C MET A 200 3.02 -14.62 -0.38
N PHE A 201 2.15 -14.14 0.50
CA PHE A 201 0.85 -13.63 0.07
C PHE A 201 1.04 -12.32 -0.69
N ARG A 202 0.18 -12.07 -1.68
CA ARG A 202 0.17 -10.82 -2.46
C ARG A 202 -0.15 -9.63 -1.55
N ASP A 203 0.10 -8.43 -2.05
CA ASP A 203 -0.26 -7.16 -1.39
C ASP A 203 0.58 -6.78 -0.15
N GLY A 204 1.91 -6.76 -0.30
CA GLY A 204 2.80 -6.23 0.73
C GLY A 204 2.53 -4.76 1.05
N ILE A 205 2.48 -4.41 2.34
CA ILE A 205 2.22 -3.04 2.80
C ILE A 205 3.50 -2.40 3.34
N SER A 206 3.74 -1.14 2.97
CA SER A 206 4.95 -0.43 3.39
C SER A 206 4.68 0.53 4.55
N LEU A 207 5.50 0.43 5.58
CA LEU A 207 5.45 1.28 6.76
C LEU A 207 6.87 1.66 7.18
N LYS A 208 7.09 2.97 7.37
CA LYS A 208 8.40 3.54 7.78
C LYS A 208 9.58 3.12 6.90
N GLY A 209 9.32 2.81 5.63
CA GLY A 209 10.34 2.47 4.62
C GLY A 209 10.57 0.98 4.42
N ASN A 210 10.00 0.14 5.29
CA ASN A 210 10.06 -1.31 5.18
C ASN A 210 8.72 -1.87 4.71
N THR A 211 8.75 -3.03 4.06
CA THR A 211 7.53 -3.69 3.58
C THR A 211 7.25 -4.96 4.37
N TYR A 212 5.98 -5.22 4.61
CA TYR A 212 5.47 -6.32 5.41
C TYR A 212 4.48 -7.13 4.59
N TRP A 213 4.58 -8.45 4.70
CA TRP A 213 3.66 -9.42 4.11
C TRP A 213 3.24 -10.43 5.17
N VAL A 214 2.10 -11.06 4.96
CA VAL A 214 1.91 -12.39 5.54
C VAL A 214 2.60 -13.38 4.61
N ALA A 215 3.34 -14.31 5.19
CA ALA A 215 3.97 -15.42 4.49
C ALA A 215 3.72 -16.71 5.28
N GLY A 216 3.93 -17.84 4.64
CA GLY A 216 3.82 -19.12 5.31
C GLY A 216 4.80 -20.16 4.79
N ASP A 217 5.10 -21.12 5.65
CA ASP A 217 5.85 -22.32 5.32
C ASP A 217 5.24 -23.54 6.04
N ASN A 218 5.63 -24.75 5.62
CA ASN A 218 5.06 -25.98 6.14
C ASN A 218 5.50 -26.31 7.57
N GLU A 219 6.61 -25.74 8.06
CA GLU A 219 7.17 -26.06 9.38
C GLU A 219 6.55 -25.19 10.48
N SER A 220 6.25 -23.95 10.14
CA SER A 220 5.91 -22.88 11.07
C SER A 220 4.50 -22.33 10.89
N GLY A 221 3.83 -22.70 9.81
CA GLY A 221 2.58 -22.09 9.40
C GLY A 221 2.78 -20.64 8.97
N TYR A 222 1.83 -19.78 9.32
CA TYR A 222 1.84 -18.38 8.92
C TYR A 222 2.64 -17.49 9.86
N PHE A 223 3.30 -16.49 9.30
CA PHE A 223 4.02 -15.46 10.02
C PHE A 223 4.01 -14.13 9.26
N LEU A 224 4.42 -13.06 9.95
CA LEU A 224 4.63 -11.78 9.31
C LEU A 224 6.07 -11.73 8.80
N LEU A 225 6.24 -11.50 7.50
CA LEU A 225 7.53 -11.32 6.87
C LEU A 225 7.79 -9.83 6.65
N LYS A 226 8.89 -9.31 7.18
CA LYS A 226 9.37 -7.95 6.94
C LYS A 226 10.56 -8.01 6.00
N PHE A 227 10.60 -7.16 4.98
CA PHE A 227 11.85 -6.85 4.28
C PHE A 227 12.36 -5.49 4.75
N ASP A 228 13.55 -5.48 5.33
CA ASP A 228 14.21 -4.26 5.77
C ASP A 228 15.01 -3.66 4.61
N PHE A 229 14.61 -2.52 4.07
CA PHE A 229 15.30 -1.90 2.92
C PHE A 229 16.63 -1.23 3.29
N THR A 230 16.90 -1.05 4.59
CA THR A 230 18.15 -0.49 5.09
C THR A 230 19.22 -1.56 5.16
N THR A 231 18.91 -2.72 5.75
CA THR A 231 19.85 -3.85 5.86
C THR A 231 19.73 -4.84 4.69
N GLU A 232 18.65 -4.76 3.92
CA GLU A 232 18.30 -5.64 2.79
C GLU A 232 18.12 -7.09 3.17
N ILE A 233 17.55 -7.30 4.36
CA ILE A 233 17.36 -8.63 4.95
C ILE A 233 15.88 -8.87 5.20
N PHE A 234 15.46 -10.11 4.95
CA PHE A 234 14.17 -10.63 5.36
C PHE A 234 14.18 -10.98 6.85
N VAL A 235 13.21 -10.47 7.60
CA VAL A 235 13.04 -10.68 9.03
C VAL A 235 11.67 -11.31 9.26
N ARG A 236 11.65 -12.45 9.93
CA ARG A 236 10.43 -13.11 10.37
C ARG A 236 9.96 -12.51 11.70
N LEU A 237 8.67 -12.21 11.77
CA LEU A 237 8.01 -11.60 12.92
C LEU A 237 6.75 -12.40 13.28
N PRO A 238 6.34 -12.40 14.56
CA PRO A 238 5.14 -13.11 15.00
C PRO A 238 3.88 -12.42 14.47
N LEU A 239 2.89 -13.23 14.09
CA LEU A 239 1.51 -12.78 13.88
C LEU A 239 0.81 -12.62 15.24
N PRO A 240 -0.22 -11.76 15.33
CA PRO A 240 -0.94 -11.52 16.59
C PRO A 240 -1.77 -12.73 17.04
N ILE A 241 -2.21 -13.55 16.09
CA ILE A 241 -3.06 -14.71 16.35
C ILE A 241 -2.30 -15.97 15.92
N PRO A 242 -2.00 -16.90 16.84
CA PRO A 242 -1.45 -18.20 16.49
C PRO A 242 -2.47 -19.00 15.67
N ILE A 243 -2.05 -19.52 14.52
CA ILE A 243 -2.90 -20.37 13.68
C ILE A 243 -2.60 -21.82 14.01
N GLN A 244 -3.61 -22.55 14.50
CA GLN A 244 -3.49 -23.96 14.89
C GLN A 244 -3.84 -24.92 13.75
N THR A 245 -4.11 -24.43 12.54
CA THR A 245 -4.56 -25.28 11.42
C THR A 245 -3.39 -25.71 10.55
N GLU A 246 -3.30 -27.02 10.27
CA GLU A 246 -2.33 -27.62 9.34
C GLU A 246 -2.59 -27.27 7.86
N ARG A 247 -3.69 -26.56 7.55
CA ARG A 247 -4.08 -26.18 6.19
C ARG A 247 -4.07 -24.66 6.00
N PHE A 248 -3.62 -24.21 4.82
CA PHE A 248 -3.63 -22.81 4.40
C PHE A 248 -5.06 -22.33 4.05
N VAL A 249 -5.98 -22.31 5.03
CA VAL A 249 -7.39 -21.92 4.80
C VAL A 249 -7.69 -20.48 5.22
N SER A 250 -6.85 -19.89 6.10
CA SER A 250 -7.01 -18.50 6.53
C SER A 250 -6.61 -17.51 5.45
N ARG A 251 -7.43 -16.47 5.26
CA ARG A 251 -7.09 -15.31 4.41
C ARG A 251 -6.61 -14.16 5.28
N PHE A 252 -5.56 -13.48 4.84
CA PHE A 252 -4.99 -12.33 5.54
C PHE A 252 -4.98 -11.11 4.65
N VAL A 253 -5.29 -9.97 5.24
CA VAL A 253 -5.10 -8.66 4.61
C VAL A 253 -4.33 -7.79 5.59
N LEU A 254 -3.34 -7.04 5.09
CA LEU A 254 -2.59 -6.07 5.88
C LEU A 254 -3.06 -4.65 5.59
N SER A 255 -2.97 -3.80 6.60
CA SER A 255 -3.19 -2.36 6.45
C SER A 255 -2.31 -1.57 7.40
N VAL A 256 -2.20 -0.26 7.14
CA VAL A 256 -1.46 0.69 7.95
C VAL A 256 -2.44 1.64 8.62
N VAL A 257 -2.29 1.80 9.94
CA VAL A 257 -3.12 2.71 10.72
C VAL A 257 -2.34 4.00 10.97
N ARG A 258 -2.79 5.08 10.34
CA ARG A 258 -2.28 6.45 10.51
C ARG A 258 -0.76 6.60 10.33
N ASP A 259 -0.13 5.79 9.47
CA ASP A 259 1.33 5.77 9.21
C ASP A 259 2.20 5.45 10.46
N GLU A 260 1.61 4.86 11.50
CA GLU A 260 2.28 4.57 12.78
C GLU A 260 2.20 3.09 13.19
N LYS A 261 1.16 2.36 12.79
CA LYS A 261 0.91 0.98 13.22
C LYS A 261 0.58 0.10 12.02
N LEU A 262 0.75 -1.21 12.19
CA LEU A 262 0.21 -2.23 11.30
C LEU A 262 -1.11 -2.75 11.86
N SER A 263 -1.97 -3.20 10.96
CA SER A 263 -3.14 -3.99 11.31
C SER A 263 -3.23 -5.21 10.41
N VAL A 264 -3.67 -6.32 10.99
CA VAL A 264 -3.91 -7.59 10.29
C VAL A 264 -5.39 -7.87 10.40
N LEU A 265 -6.04 -8.09 9.26
CA LEU A 265 -7.35 -8.70 9.17
C LEU A 265 -7.14 -10.17 8.83
N GLN A 266 -7.70 -11.05 9.65
CA GLN A 266 -7.72 -12.49 9.44
C GLN A 266 -9.16 -12.95 9.24
N ILE A 267 -9.41 -13.74 8.20
CA ILE A 267 -10.65 -14.48 8.04
C ILE A 267 -10.32 -15.95 8.28
N VAL A 268 -10.92 -16.52 9.33
CA VAL A 268 -10.78 -17.93 9.65
C VAL A 268 -11.95 -18.66 9.05
N ASP A 269 -11.69 -19.51 8.05
CA ASP A 269 -12.66 -20.43 7.50
C ASP A 269 -12.76 -21.67 8.40
N ASN A 270 -13.85 -21.77 9.17
CA ASN A 270 -14.16 -22.95 9.98
C ASN A 270 -15.05 -23.93 9.19
N SER A 271 -14.76 -24.18 7.91
CA SER A 271 -15.43 -25.27 7.19
C SER A 271 -14.99 -26.62 7.77
N ASP A 272 -15.73 -27.12 8.77
CA ASP A 272 -15.67 -28.53 9.12
C ASP A 272 -16.48 -29.29 8.07
N VAL A 273 -15.81 -29.99 7.16
CA VAL A 273 -16.41 -30.66 5.98
C VAL A 273 -17.50 -31.67 6.37
N MET A 274 -17.61 -32.01 7.67
CA MET A 274 -18.54 -32.99 8.22
C MET A 274 -19.79 -32.40 8.91
N LEU A 275 -19.89 -31.07 9.10
CA LEU A 275 -21.06 -30.44 9.75
C LEU A 275 -21.51 -29.23 8.92
N TYR A 276 -22.80 -29.19 8.57
CA TYR A 276 -23.45 -28.28 7.60
C TYR A 276 -23.49 -26.78 7.97
N GLY A 277 -22.41 -26.19 8.49
CA GLY A 277 -22.33 -24.76 8.78
C GLY A 277 -20.99 -24.18 8.34
N TRP A 278 -21.00 -23.24 7.40
CA TRP A 278 -19.86 -22.36 7.16
C TRP A 278 -19.86 -21.30 8.24
N SER A 279 -18.81 -21.29 9.08
CA SER A 279 -18.56 -20.14 9.95
C SER A 279 -17.22 -19.48 9.62
N ASN A 280 -17.30 -18.29 9.05
CA ASN A 280 -16.20 -17.39 8.78
C ASN A 280 -16.17 -16.31 9.86
N VAL A 281 -15.20 -16.34 10.76
CA VAL A 281 -15.00 -15.25 11.72
C VAL A 281 -13.94 -14.31 11.18
N MET A 282 -14.29 -13.02 11.06
CA MET A 282 -13.34 -11.97 10.71
C MET A 282 -12.78 -11.35 11.99
N ARG A 283 -11.45 -11.35 12.13
CA ARG A 283 -10.72 -10.76 13.26
C ARG A 283 -9.77 -9.68 12.77
N ILE A 284 -9.74 -8.55 13.46
CA ILE A 284 -8.81 -7.46 13.19
C ILE A 284 -7.94 -7.22 14.42
N CYS A 285 -6.62 -7.26 14.21
CA CYS A 285 -5.62 -6.94 15.21
C CYS A 285 -4.85 -5.68 14.82
N VAL A 286 -4.37 -4.93 15.81
CA VAL A 286 -3.59 -3.71 15.60
C VAL A 286 -2.29 -3.79 16.41
N SER A 287 -1.19 -3.39 15.79
CA SER A 287 0.11 -3.34 16.45
C SER A 287 0.22 -2.14 17.40
N ASN A 288 1.17 -2.20 18.32
CA ASN A 288 1.67 -1.00 18.97
C ASN A 288 2.35 -0.08 17.94
N LYS A 289 2.59 1.18 18.31
CA LYS A 289 3.29 2.14 17.43
C LYS A 289 4.66 1.58 17.05
N ILE A 290 4.90 1.49 15.75
CA ILE A 290 6.17 1.02 15.21
C ILE A 290 7.15 2.20 15.26
N SER A 291 8.25 1.97 15.97
CA SER A 291 9.35 2.93 16.04
C SER A 291 10.14 2.93 14.74
N GLU A 292 10.78 4.06 14.46
CA GLU A 292 11.77 4.19 13.41
C GLU A 292 13.15 3.64 13.80
N ASP A 293 13.32 3.27 15.08
CA ASP A 293 14.49 2.56 15.60
C ASP A 293 14.44 1.09 15.22
N ALA A 294 15.48 0.62 14.54
CA ALA A 294 15.62 -0.77 14.09
C ALA A 294 15.65 -1.79 15.24
N ASN A 295 15.95 -1.36 16.47
CA ASN A 295 16.10 -2.22 17.65
C ASN A 295 14.81 -2.41 18.47
N LYS A 296 13.69 -1.80 18.06
CA LYS A 296 12.40 -2.02 18.73
C LYS A 296 11.61 -3.08 17.98
N ASP A 297 11.39 -4.19 18.64
CA ASP A 297 10.61 -5.30 18.12
C ASP A 297 9.15 -4.89 17.89
N LEU A 298 8.56 -5.44 16.82
CA LEU A 298 7.14 -5.33 16.56
C LEU A 298 6.38 -6.04 17.69
N SER A 299 5.42 -5.35 18.29
CA SER A 299 4.51 -5.93 19.28
C SER A 299 3.07 -5.61 18.93
N TRP A 300 2.18 -6.55 19.28
CA TRP A 300 0.75 -6.45 19.05
C TRP A 300 0.04 -5.95 20.32
N ARG A 301 -1.13 -5.32 20.13
CA ARG A 301 -2.05 -5.11 21.25
C ARG A 301 -2.56 -6.45 21.77
N SER A 302 -2.89 -6.49 23.05
CA SER A 302 -3.45 -7.68 23.70
C SER A 302 -4.91 -7.91 23.33
N ASP A 303 -5.64 -6.85 23.00
CA ASP A 303 -7.04 -6.86 22.62
C ASP A 303 -7.23 -6.95 21.09
N LEU A 304 -8.29 -7.66 20.70
CA LEU A 304 -8.81 -7.61 19.33
C LEU A 304 -9.45 -6.25 19.09
N PHE A 305 -9.19 -5.67 17.91
CA PHE A 305 -9.82 -4.41 17.52
C PHE A 305 -11.28 -4.63 17.13
N LEU A 306 -11.54 -5.68 16.35
CA LEU A 306 -12.86 -6.03 15.86
C LEU A 306 -12.94 -7.55 15.64
N GLU A 307 -14.04 -8.18 16.05
CA GLU A 307 -14.39 -9.56 15.73
C GLU A 307 -15.85 -9.57 15.26
N VAL A 308 -16.12 -10.11 14.07
CA VAL A 308 -17.48 -10.16 13.49
C VAL A 308 -17.70 -11.49 12.79
N ASP A 309 -18.89 -12.07 13.00
CA ASP A 309 -19.37 -13.24 12.27
C ASP A 309 -19.66 -12.86 10.81
N PHE A 310 -19.01 -13.55 9.88
CA PHE A 310 -18.93 -13.19 8.47
C PHE A 310 -19.61 -14.21 7.54
N ASP A 311 -20.38 -15.13 8.12
CA ASP A 311 -20.94 -16.35 7.52
C ASP A 311 -21.84 -16.10 6.31
N ASN A 312 -22.34 -14.87 6.14
CA ASN A 312 -23.30 -14.50 5.09
C ASN A 312 -22.69 -13.72 3.91
N TYR A 313 -21.38 -13.50 3.90
CA TYR A 313 -20.75 -12.57 2.96
C TYR A 313 -19.64 -13.28 2.18
N ASN A 314 -19.99 -13.86 1.03
CA ASN A 314 -19.00 -14.41 0.09
C ASN A 314 -18.29 -13.28 -0.67
N MET A 315 -17.38 -12.57 0.00
CA MET A 315 -16.71 -11.39 -0.53
C MET A 315 -15.20 -11.58 -0.56
N TYR A 316 -14.58 -11.17 -1.67
CA TYR A 316 -13.14 -11.14 -1.81
C TYR A 316 -12.61 -9.74 -1.47
N PHE A 317 -11.94 -9.62 -0.32
CA PHE A 317 -11.30 -8.37 0.11
C PHE A 317 -9.84 -8.38 -0.28
N ARG A 318 -9.39 -7.27 -0.90
CA ARG A 318 -7.97 -7.03 -1.15
C ARG A 318 -7.36 -6.03 -0.17
N SER A 319 -8.17 -5.10 0.34
CA SER A 319 -7.67 -4.04 1.22
C SER A 319 -8.73 -3.59 2.23
N PHE A 320 -8.26 -3.05 3.35
CA PHE A 320 -9.09 -2.41 4.34
C PHE A 320 -8.39 -1.21 4.97
N LEU A 321 -9.16 -0.33 5.60
CA LEU A 321 -8.68 0.78 6.41
C LEU A 321 -9.35 0.76 7.77
N LEU A 322 -8.63 1.17 8.82
CA LEU A 322 -9.20 1.28 10.16
C LEU A 322 -9.44 2.72 10.58
N ASP A 323 -10.59 2.92 11.21
CA ASP A 323 -10.90 4.10 12.01
C ASP A 323 -10.94 3.68 13.48
N GLU A 324 -9.83 3.92 14.19
CA GLU A 324 -9.71 3.60 15.62
C GLU A 324 -10.65 4.42 16.51
N GLU A 325 -11.06 5.62 16.07
CA GLU A 325 -11.88 6.53 16.86
C GLU A 325 -13.33 6.05 16.89
N ASN A 326 -13.82 5.62 15.72
CA ASN A 326 -15.19 5.12 15.57
C ASN A 326 -15.31 3.60 15.73
N LYS A 327 -14.20 2.88 15.96
CA LYS A 327 -14.14 1.40 16.05
C LYS A 327 -14.76 0.70 14.83
N VAL A 328 -14.45 1.17 13.64
CA VAL A 328 -14.92 0.58 12.38
C VAL A 328 -13.77 0.27 11.44
N ALA A 329 -14.01 -0.67 10.53
CA ALA A 329 -13.15 -0.97 9.41
C ALA A 329 -13.88 -0.64 8.09
N LEU A 330 -13.16 -0.05 7.15
CA LEU A 330 -13.63 0.11 5.78
C LEU A 330 -13.03 -1.02 4.95
N LEU A 331 -13.87 -1.85 4.34
CA LEU A 331 -13.48 -3.00 3.53
C LEU A 331 -13.70 -2.70 2.06
N CYS A 332 -12.68 -2.93 1.22
CA CYS A 332 -12.81 -2.83 -0.23
C CYS A 332 -12.81 -4.24 -0.84
N CYS A 333 -13.92 -4.59 -1.49
CA CYS A 333 -14.15 -5.91 -2.07
C CYS A 333 -14.67 -5.86 -3.49
N SER A 334 -14.50 -6.99 -4.17
CA SER A 334 -15.18 -7.30 -5.43
C SER A 334 -16.21 -8.40 -5.25
N ILE A 335 -17.30 -8.28 -5.99
CA ILE A 335 -18.22 -9.37 -6.28
C ILE A 335 -18.18 -9.58 -7.80
N GLU A 336 -17.89 -10.82 -8.20
CA GLU A 336 -18.10 -11.32 -9.55
C GLU A 336 -19.52 -11.90 -9.61
N MET A 337 -20.37 -11.37 -10.49
CA MET A 337 -21.73 -11.89 -10.67
C MET A 337 -21.72 -13.02 -11.71
N VAL A 338 -22.84 -13.74 -11.84
CA VAL A 338 -23.03 -14.79 -12.86
C VAL A 338 -23.13 -14.16 -14.27
N THR A 339 -23.45 -12.87 -14.36
CA THR A 339 -23.28 -12.05 -15.56
C THR A 339 -21.83 -11.59 -15.64
N ASP A 340 -21.25 -11.34 -16.83
CA ASP A 340 -19.87 -10.85 -17.02
C ASP A 340 -19.55 -9.49 -16.35
N ASP A 341 -20.46 -9.00 -15.50
CA ASP A 341 -20.37 -7.79 -14.73
C ASP A 341 -19.50 -7.98 -13.48
N SER A 342 -18.61 -7.03 -13.28
CA SER A 342 -17.76 -6.97 -12.09
C SER A 342 -18.13 -5.77 -11.24
N THR A 343 -18.34 -5.99 -9.94
CA THR A 343 -18.74 -4.92 -9.02
C THR A 343 -17.68 -4.66 -7.96
N THR A 344 -17.20 -3.42 -7.89
CA THR A 344 -16.42 -2.90 -6.76
C THR A 344 -17.36 -2.36 -5.69
N ILE A 345 -17.21 -2.80 -4.45
CA ILE A 345 -18.02 -2.37 -3.31
C ILE A 345 -17.12 -1.97 -2.15
N ILE A 346 -17.51 -0.91 -1.44
CA ILE A 346 -16.89 -0.53 -0.18
C ILE A 346 -17.92 -0.63 0.93
N TYR A 347 -17.57 -1.39 1.97
CA TYR A 347 -18.35 -1.51 3.19
C TYR A 347 -17.66 -0.80 4.35
N ILE A 348 -18.47 -0.28 5.26
CA ILE A 348 -18.04 0.02 6.63
C ILE A 348 -18.60 -1.09 7.51
N ILE A 349 -17.73 -1.71 8.30
CA ILE A 349 -18.07 -2.76 9.26
C ILE A 349 -17.68 -2.36 10.67
N GLY A 350 -18.56 -2.63 11.62
CA GLY A 350 -18.35 -2.57 13.06
C GLY A 350 -19.00 -3.79 13.72
N GLU A 351 -18.98 -3.85 15.06
CA GLU A 351 -19.41 -5.03 15.82
C GLU A 351 -20.84 -5.49 15.47
N ASP A 352 -21.78 -4.54 15.38
CA ASP A 352 -23.18 -4.80 15.02
C ASP A 352 -23.63 -4.02 13.77
N MET A 353 -22.70 -3.69 12.89
CA MET A 353 -22.99 -2.79 11.78
C MET A 353 -22.26 -3.22 10.51
N LEU A 354 -23.02 -3.36 9.42
CA LEU A 354 -22.47 -3.44 8.08
C LEU A 354 -23.23 -2.45 7.19
N LYS A 355 -22.49 -1.56 6.53
CA LYS A 355 -23.08 -0.55 5.67
C LYS A 355 -22.30 -0.42 4.37
N GLU A 356 -23.00 -0.57 3.25
CA GLU A 356 -22.47 -0.24 1.94
C GLU A 356 -22.37 1.28 1.79
N VAL A 357 -21.20 1.79 1.40
CA VAL A 357 -20.94 3.23 1.21
C VAL A 357 -20.48 3.59 -0.20
N TYR A 358 -20.23 2.58 -1.03
CA TYR A 358 -19.87 2.73 -2.44
C TYR A 358 -20.20 1.45 -3.20
N ARG A 359 -20.73 1.59 -4.41
CA ARG A 359 -20.92 0.50 -5.38
C ARG A 359 -20.68 1.03 -6.78
N CYS A 360 -19.89 0.30 -7.55
CA CYS A 360 -19.66 0.56 -8.96
C CYS A 360 -19.61 -0.76 -9.72
N THR A 361 -20.50 -0.93 -10.68
CA THR A 361 -20.60 -2.12 -11.54
C THR A 361 -20.19 -1.75 -12.95
N ILE A 362 -19.42 -2.63 -13.59
CA ILE A 362 -18.86 -2.42 -14.93
C ILE A 362 -19.11 -3.68 -15.76
N GLU A 363 -19.50 -3.48 -17.03
CA GLU A 363 -19.94 -4.53 -17.97
C GLU A 363 -18.78 -5.34 -18.60
N GLU A 364 -17.53 -4.86 -18.50
CA GLU A 364 -16.35 -5.56 -19.03
C GLU A 364 -15.42 -5.98 -17.90
N SER A 365 -15.20 -7.29 -17.77
CA SER A 365 -14.34 -7.87 -16.73
C SER A 365 -12.86 -7.84 -17.13
N ARG A 366 -12.03 -7.31 -16.22
CA ARG A 366 -10.58 -7.50 -16.21
C ARG A 366 -10.20 -8.12 -14.88
N SER A 367 -9.23 -9.02 -14.84
CA SER A 367 -8.88 -9.78 -13.63
C SER A 367 -8.10 -8.97 -12.57
N ASN A 368 -8.58 -7.79 -12.14
CA ASN A 368 -7.98 -7.02 -11.04
C ASN A 368 -8.90 -7.02 -9.82
N SER A 369 -8.36 -7.16 -8.61
CA SER A 369 -9.14 -6.98 -7.38
C SER A 369 -9.05 -5.53 -6.88
N PRO A 370 -10.17 -4.92 -6.44
CA PRO A 370 -10.23 -3.50 -6.15
C PRO A 370 -9.45 -3.15 -4.87
N LEU A 371 -8.80 -1.99 -4.88
CA LEU A 371 -7.82 -1.59 -3.87
C LEU A 371 -8.05 -0.15 -3.43
N VAL A 372 -8.16 0.07 -2.12
CA VAL A 372 -8.19 1.40 -1.53
C VAL A 372 -6.85 1.68 -0.86
N ILE A 373 -6.25 2.83 -1.20
CA ILE A 373 -5.00 3.30 -0.60
C ILE A 373 -5.19 4.71 -0.07
N THR A 374 -4.83 4.90 1.19
CA THR A 374 -4.64 6.21 1.82
C THR A 374 -3.16 6.53 1.91
N TYR A 375 -2.79 7.78 1.62
CA TYR A 375 -1.40 8.21 1.71
C TYR A 375 -1.28 9.69 2.02
N VAL A 376 -0.13 10.08 2.59
CA VAL A 376 0.25 11.49 2.71
C VAL A 376 0.99 11.90 1.42
N PRO A 377 0.49 12.89 0.66
CA PRO A 377 1.16 13.40 -0.52
C PRO A 377 2.58 13.89 -0.21
N SER A 378 3.51 13.67 -1.13
CA SER A 378 4.91 13.98 -0.96
C SER A 378 5.46 14.81 -2.11
N LEU A 379 6.30 15.80 -1.82
CA LEU A 379 7.03 16.59 -2.83
C LEU A 379 8.31 15.89 -3.33
N VAL A 380 8.54 14.64 -2.93
CA VAL A 380 9.70 13.86 -3.40
C VAL A 380 9.69 13.77 -4.93
N HIS A 381 10.85 14.07 -5.52
CA HIS A 381 11.07 13.94 -6.95
C HIS A 381 11.65 12.55 -7.28
N ILE A 382 11.06 11.90 -8.29
CA ILE A 382 11.46 10.58 -8.83
C ILE A 382 12.43 10.76 -10.00
#